data_AF-A0A2T6J4X9-F1
#
_entry.id   AF-A0A2T6J4X9-F1
#
_cell.length_a   1.000
_cell.length_b   1.000
_cell.length_c   1.000
_cell.angle_alpha   90.00
_cell.angle_beta   90.00
_cell.angle_gamma   90.00
#
_symmetry.space_group_name_H-M   'P 1'
#
loop_
_entity.id
_entity.type
_entity.pdbx_description
1 polymer ?
#
loop_
_entity_poly.entity_id
_entity_poly.type
_entity_poly.pdbx_seq_one_letter_code
_entity_poly.pdbx_strand_id
1 'polypeptide(L)'
;MANATEKASPAGKKDHKEKLAPVPKPNDKEFKDRIEAETRAIDELKAKINDLQQRITSVVGGRDEYNRKKQEMRSRLDELQAQMDKYEAERKRLTEAIDSRQKEGWEMKQNVQDMKRKLGFSSTEEIDKRIAALEHSMMTSTLTLKEEKKLLDQIKQLKHNKPLVGKFAGLEAGASSFEETSV
;
A
#
# COMPACT_ATOMS: atom_id res chain seq x y z
N MET A 1 93.19 73.99 14.42
CA MET A 1 93.33 75.40 14.80
C MET A 1 91.98 76.06 14.54
N ALA A 2 91.15 76.34 15.56
CA ALA A 2 91.14 77.60 16.36
C ALA A 2 91.13 78.86 15.47
N ASN A 3 90.34 79.91 15.64
CA ASN A 3 89.16 80.28 16.43
C ASN A 3 88.84 81.75 15.99
N ALA A 4 87.55 82.16 15.93
CA ALA A 4 87.00 83.53 16.07
C ALA A 4 87.59 84.70 15.20
N THR A 5 86.99 85.85 14.91
CA THR A 5 85.94 86.75 15.47
C THR A 5 85.61 87.73 14.30
N GLU A 6 84.36 87.88 13.84
CA GLU A 6 83.33 88.84 14.31
C GLU A 6 83.62 90.34 14.06
N LYS A 7 82.80 90.97 13.20
CA LYS A 7 82.21 92.34 13.29
C LYS A 7 81.44 92.65 11.99
N ALA A 8 80.11 92.59 12.00
CA ALA A 8 79.15 93.64 12.40
C ALA A 8 78.75 94.58 11.25
N SER A 9 77.47 94.48 10.90
CA SER A 9 76.71 95.19 9.85
C SER A 9 76.73 96.73 9.94
N PRO A 10 76.17 97.39 8.92
CA PRO A 10 74.88 98.05 9.18
C PRO A 10 73.79 97.78 8.12
N ALA A 11 72.58 98.15 8.52
CA ALA A 11 71.26 97.80 8.00
C ALA A 11 70.92 98.31 6.58
N GLY A 12 70.02 97.57 5.90
CA GLY A 12 69.42 98.01 4.64
C GLY A 12 68.31 97.10 4.07
N LYS A 13 67.21 96.90 4.84
CA LYS A 13 65.81 96.62 4.41
C LYS A 13 65.47 95.46 3.42
N LYS A 14 64.64 94.53 3.94
CA LYS A 14 63.34 94.05 3.38
C LYS A 14 63.39 93.12 2.15
N ASP A 15 62.65 92.02 2.01
CA ASP A 15 61.54 91.44 2.78
C ASP A 15 61.38 89.95 2.45
N HIS A 16 60.70 89.27 3.37
CA HIS A 16 60.58 87.84 3.57
C HIS A 16 59.77 87.03 2.55
N LYS A 17 60.21 85.77 2.42
CA LYS A 17 59.41 84.52 2.27
C LYS A 17 58.54 84.43 1.02
N GLU A 18 59.05 83.64 0.07
CA GLU A 18 58.29 82.96 -0.97
C GLU A 18 57.11 82.21 -0.33
N LYS A 19 55.91 82.83 -0.39
CA LYS A 19 54.68 82.23 0.12
C LYS A 19 54.23 81.20 -0.92
N LEU A 20 54.36 79.92 -0.60
CA LEU A 20 53.62 78.85 -1.28
C LEU A 20 52.14 79.27 -1.38
N ALA A 21 51.61 79.23 -2.60
CA ALA A 21 50.24 79.63 -2.88
C ALA A 21 49.26 78.87 -1.96
N PRO A 22 48.24 79.55 -1.39
CA PRO A 22 47.22 78.88 -0.61
C PRO A 22 46.55 77.80 -1.45
N VAL A 23 46.50 76.57 -0.95
CA VAL A 23 45.75 75.48 -1.59
C VAL A 23 44.31 75.96 -1.81
N PRO A 24 43.77 75.84 -3.03
CA PRO A 24 42.40 76.28 -3.31
C PRO A 24 41.44 75.61 -2.34
N LYS A 25 40.53 76.41 -1.74
CA LYS A 25 39.51 75.90 -0.83
C LYS A 25 38.69 74.81 -1.56
N PRO A 26 38.45 73.65 -0.93
CA PRO A 26 37.60 72.62 -1.50
C PRO A 26 36.28 73.21 -2.00
N ASN A 27 35.82 72.77 -3.17
CA ASN A 27 34.54 73.19 -3.70
C ASN A 27 33.42 72.48 -2.92
N ASP A 28 33.02 73.07 -1.79
CA ASP A 28 32.00 72.52 -0.87
C ASP A 28 30.69 72.16 -1.57
N LYS A 29 30.36 72.86 -2.67
CA LYS A 29 29.17 72.57 -3.47
C LYS A 29 29.33 71.26 -4.23
N GLU A 30 30.44 71.06 -4.94
CA GLU A 30 30.72 69.79 -5.63
C GLU A 30 30.81 68.61 -4.67
N PHE A 31 31.35 68.83 -3.47
CA PHE A 31 31.42 67.80 -2.44
C PHE A 31 30.04 67.41 -1.90
N LYS A 32 29.17 68.39 -1.64
CA LYS A 32 27.77 68.15 -1.26
C LYS A 32 26.98 67.47 -2.38
N ASP A 33 27.14 67.94 -3.62
CA ASP A 33 26.48 67.35 -4.79
C ASP A 33 26.88 65.88 -4.98
N ARG A 34 28.15 65.53 -4.73
CA ARG A 34 28.64 64.14 -4.74
C ARG A 34 28.06 63.31 -3.59
N ILE A 35 28.04 63.84 -2.37
CA ILE A 35 27.44 63.15 -1.21
C ILE A 35 25.95 62.87 -1.46
N GLU A 36 25.21 63.84 -2.01
CA GLU A 36 23.80 63.65 -2.33
C GLU A 36 23.61 62.60 -3.43
N ALA A 37 24.46 62.61 -4.47
CA ALA A 37 24.42 61.61 -5.53
C ALA A 37 24.74 60.19 -5.00
N GLU A 38 25.78 60.05 -4.17
CA GLU A 38 26.13 58.78 -3.53
C GLU A 38 25.04 58.32 -2.55
N THR A 39 24.44 59.24 -1.78
CA THR A 39 23.34 58.93 -0.87
C THR A 39 22.12 58.41 -1.62
N ARG A 40 21.75 59.06 -2.73
CA ARG A 40 20.66 58.58 -3.61
C ARG A 40 20.97 57.20 -4.18
N ALA A 41 22.20 56.96 -4.64
CA ALA A 41 22.62 55.65 -5.14
C ALA A 41 22.55 54.57 -4.04
N ILE A 42 22.95 54.91 -2.81
CA ILE A 42 22.85 54.01 -1.64
C ILE A 42 21.38 53.69 -1.34
N ASP A 43 20.50 54.69 -1.37
CA ASP A 43 19.08 54.49 -1.08
C ASP A 43 18.39 53.65 -2.15
N GLU A 44 18.72 53.85 -3.43
CA GLU A 44 18.29 52.98 -4.52
C GLU A 44 18.78 51.53 -4.35
N LEU A 45 20.04 51.35 -3.96
CA LEU A 45 20.59 50.01 -3.71
C LEU A 45 19.92 49.33 -2.51
N LYS A 46 19.65 50.07 -1.42
CA LYS A 46 18.90 49.55 -0.27
C LYS A 46 17.48 49.13 -0.66
N ALA A 47 16.81 49.93 -1.48
CA ALA A 47 15.48 49.58 -1.98
C ALA A 47 15.50 48.28 -2.82
N LYS A 48 16.49 48.12 -3.71
CA LYS A 48 16.69 46.90 -4.50
C LYS A 48 17.00 45.68 -3.62
N ILE A 49 17.84 45.84 -2.59
CA ILE A 49 18.15 44.76 -1.64
C ILE A 49 16.89 44.30 -0.90
N ASN A 50 16.08 45.24 -0.42
CA ASN A 50 14.84 44.93 0.28
C ASN A 50 13.83 44.19 -0.63
N ASP A 51 13.67 44.62 -1.88
CA ASP A 51 12.81 43.92 -2.86
C ASP A 51 13.30 42.49 -3.13
N LEU A 52 14.61 42.31 -3.35
CA LEU A 52 15.21 40.98 -3.55
C LEU A 52 15.05 40.08 -2.32
N GLN A 53 15.22 40.61 -1.11
CA GLN A 53 15.01 39.86 0.13
C GLN A 53 13.56 39.42 0.31
N GLN A 54 12.59 40.28 -0.02
CA GLN A 54 11.17 39.92 0.00
C GLN A 54 10.87 38.80 -1.00
N ARG A 55 11.36 38.91 -2.24
CA ARG A 55 11.21 37.87 -3.26
C ARG A 55 11.80 36.54 -2.84
N ILE A 56 13.01 36.54 -2.26
CA ILE A 56 13.66 35.32 -1.75
C ILE A 56 12.79 34.68 -0.66
N THR A 57 12.30 35.47 0.29
CA THR A 57 11.48 34.98 1.40
C THR A 57 10.18 34.35 0.91
N SER A 58 9.51 34.98 -0.07
CA SER A 58 8.28 34.44 -0.68
C SER A 58 8.52 33.12 -1.42
N VAL A 59 9.61 33.00 -2.16
CA VAL A 59 9.95 31.77 -2.90
C VAL A 59 10.33 30.64 -1.94
N VAL A 60 11.11 30.94 -0.90
CA VAL A 60 11.53 29.95 0.10
C VAL A 60 10.33 29.45 0.92
N GLY A 61 9.46 30.36 1.38
CA GLY A 61 8.24 30.00 2.12
C GLY A 61 7.30 29.09 1.30
N GLY A 62 7.11 29.40 0.02
CA GLY A 62 6.32 28.54 -0.87
C GLY A 62 6.95 27.18 -1.16
N ARG A 63 8.29 27.09 -1.18
CA ARG A 63 9.03 25.85 -1.41
C ARG A 63 8.88 24.87 -0.24
N ASP A 64 8.95 25.36 0.99
CA ASP A 64 8.85 24.50 2.17
C ASP A 64 7.43 23.93 2.34
N GLU A 65 6.40 24.75 2.12
CA GLU A 65 5.01 24.26 2.10
C GLU A 65 4.76 23.24 0.98
N TYR A 66 5.31 23.50 -0.21
CA TYR A 66 5.21 22.56 -1.34
C TYR A 66 5.88 21.23 -1.02
N ASN A 67 7.08 21.25 -0.43
CA ASN A 67 7.80 20.04 -0.03
C ASN A 67 7.03 19.26 1.04
N ARG A 68 6.44 19.95 2.02
CA ARG A 68 5.61 19.32 3.06
C ARG A 68 4.39 18.64 2.46
N LYS A 69 3.62 19.35 1.62
CA LYS A 69 2.46 18.78 0.91
C LYS A 69 2.84 17.60 0.03
N LYS A 70 3.98 17.68 -0.66
CA LYS A 70 4.51 16.57 -1.47
C LYS A 70 4.84 15.35 -0.61
N GLN A 71 5.45 15.55 0.55
CA GLN A 71 5.75 14.46 1.49
C GLN A 71 4.47 13.85 2.06
N GLU A 72 3.51 14.67 2.49
CA GLU A 72 2.19 14.22 2.98
C GLU A 72 1.47 13.37 1.92
N MET A 73 1.42 13.84 0.67
CA MET A 73 0.81 13.10 -0.43
C MET A 73 1.51 11.77 -0.70
N ARG A 74 2.85 11.74 -0.59
CA ARG A 74 3.62 10.50 -0.76
C ARG A 74 3.35 9.51 0.36
N SER A 75 3.34 9.95 1.61
CA SER A 75 2.96 9.10 2.75
C SER A 75 1.55 8.53 2.58
N ARG A 76 0.61 9.33 2.07
CA ARG A 76 -0.76 8.87 1.79
C ARG A 76 -0.82 7.83 0.68
N LEU A 77 -0.02 7.99 -0.38
CA LEU A 77 0.09 6.99 -1.44
C LEU A 77 0.67 5.68 -0.91
N ASP A 78 1.72 5.75 -0.10
CA ASP A 78 2.35 4.57 0.50
C ASP A 78 1.36 3.84 1.43
N GLU A 79 0.58 4.57 2.23
CA GLU A 79 -0.47 4.01 3.08
C GLU A 79 -1.59 3.33 2.27
N LEU A 80 -2.08 4.00 1.23
CA LEU A 80 -3.11 3.44 0.35
C LEU A 80 -2.62 2.20 -0.37
N GLN A 81 -1.36 2.19 -0.85
CA GLN A 81 -0.76 1.01 -1.48
C GLN A 81 -0.69 -0.16 -0.49
N ALA A 82 -0.27 0.09 0.75
CA ALA A 82 -0.23 -0.95 1.78
C ALA A 82 -1.63 -1.52 2.09
N GLN A 83 -2.67 -0.67 2.09
CA GLN A 83 -4.05 -1.12 2.24
C GLN A 83 -4.52 -1.94 1.03
N MET A 84 -4.19 -1.52 -0.19
CA MET A 84 -4.49 -2.27 -1.41
C MET A 84 -3.85 -3.66 -1.38
N ASP A 85 -2.56 -3.75 -1.07
CA ASP A 85 -1.83 -5.02 -1.00
C ASP A 85 -2.46 -5.96 0.06
N LYS A 86 -2.87 -5.41 1.20
CA LYS A 86 -3.58 -6.15 2.25
C LYS A 86 -4.92 -6.70 1.75
N TYR A 87 -5.74 -5.87 1.12
CA TYR A 87 -7.04 -6.30 0.60
C TYR A 87 -6.92 -7.28 -0.56
N GLU A 88 -5.91 -7.13 -1.42
CA GLU A 88 -5.63 -8.09 -2.48
C GLU A 88 -5.21 -9.45 -1.92
N ALA A 89 -4.35 -9.46 -0.89
CA ALA A 89 -3.96 -10.69 -0.20
C ALA A 89 -5.16 -11.38 0.48
N GLU A 90 -6.02 -10.61 1.14
CA GLU A 90 -7.24 -11.13 1.78
C GLU A 90 -8.23 -11.67 0.74
N ARG A 91 -8.46 -10.92 -0.35
CA ARG A 91 -9.28 -11.36 -1.47
C ARG A 91 -8.76 -12.67 -2.06
N LYS A 92 -7.46 -12.76 -2.34
CA LYS A 92 -6.84 -13.97 -2.89
C LYS A 92 -7.05 -15.16 -1.96
N ARG A 93 -6.81 -14.99 -0.66
CA ARG A 93 -7.05 -16.04 0.34
C ARG A 93 -8.50 -16.49 0.39
N LEU A 94 -9.46 -15.56 0.34
CA LEU A 94 -10.89 -15.88 0.35
C LEU A 94 -11.30 -16.61 -0.93
N THR A 95 -10.81 -16.16 -2.10
CA THR A 95 -11.06 -16.84 -3.38
C THR A 95 -10.51 -18.26 -3.37
N GLU A 96 -9.27 -18.47 -2.92
CA GLU A 96 -8.68 -19.81 -2.80
C GLU A 96 -9.48 -20.72 -1.84
N ALA A 97 -9.98 -20.16 -0.73
CA ALA A 97 -10.82 -20.90 0.21
C ALA A 97 -12.19 -21.28 -0.39
N ILE A 98 -12.80 -20.37 -1.15
CA ILE A 98 -14.06 -20.63 -1.88
C ILE A 98 -13.84 -21.72 -2.92
N ASP A 99 -12.81 -21.59 -3.76
CA ASP A 99 -12.50 -22.57 -4.81
C ASP A 99 -12.22 -23.96 -4.21
N SER A 100 -11.49 -24.02 -3.08
CA SER A 100 -11.24 -25.26 -2.37
C SER A 100 -12.53 -25.90 -1.85
N ARG A 101 -13.41 -25.12 -1.22
CA ARG A 101 -14.69 -25.63 -0.72
C ARG A 101 -15.61 -26.09 -1.84
N GLN A 102 -15.68 -25.34 -2.94
CA GLN A 102 -16.48 -25.74 -4.10
C GLN A 102 -16.00 -27.05 -4.71
N LYS A 103 -14.67 -27.25 -4.82
CA LYS A 103 -14.09 -28.52 -5.27
C LYS A 103 -14.45 -29.67 -4.33
N GLU A 104 -14.30 -29.48 -3.03
CA GLU A 104 -14.67 -30.49 -2.02
C GLU A 104 -16.16 -30.86 -2.13
N GLY A 105 -17.05 -29.88 -2.25
CA GLY A 105 -18.48 -30.12 -2.44
C GLY A 105 -18.78 -30.89 -3.74
N TRP A 106 -18.12 -30.55 -4.84
CA TRP A 106 -18.28 -31.25 -6.11
C TRP A 106 -17.79 -32.70 -6.04
N GLU A 107 -16.61 -32.93 -5.46
CA GLU A 107 -16.07 -34.28 -5.22
C GLU A 107 -16.99 -35.11 -4.32
N MET A 108 -17.52 -34.51 -3.26
CA MET A 108 -18.47 -35.17 -2.36
C MET A 108 -19.75 -35.59 -3.09
N LYS A 109 -20.30 -34.72 -3.95
CA LYS A 109 -21.47 -35.03 -4.80
C LYS A 109 -21.17 -36.15 -5.79
N GLN A 110 -20.04 -36.09 -6.48
CA GLN A 110 -19.66 -37.13 -7.43
C GLN A 110 -19.51 -38.48 -6.73
N ASN A 111 -18.86 -38.50 -5.56
CA ASN A 111 -18.71 -39.70 -4.76
C ASN A 111 -20.07 -40.28 -4.33
N VAL A 112 -21.00 -39.46 -3.84
CA VAL A 112 -22.35 -39.90 -3.50
C VAL A 112 -23.07 -40.47 -4.72
N GLN A 113 -22.98 -39.80 -5.87
CA GLN A 113 -23.65 -40.25 -7.10
C GLN A 113 -23.07 -41.57 -7.63
N ASP A 114 -21.75 -41.71 -7.67
CA ASP A 114 -21.08 -42.94 -8.11
C ASP A 114 -21.41 -44.12 -7.20
N MET A 115 -21.54 -43.88 -5.90
CA MET A 115 -21.90 -44.91 -4.94
C MET A 115 -23.37 -45.32 -5.04
N LYS A 116 -24.27 -44.36 -5.26
CA LYS A 116 -25.69 -44.60 -5.57
C LYS A 116 -25.83 -45.47 -6.82
N ARG A 117 -25.04 -45.20 -7.86
CA ARG A 117 -24.98 -46.03 -9.08
C ARG A 117 -24.46 -47.45 -8.81
N LYS A 118 -23.42 -47.60 -7.97
CA LYS A 118 -22.83 -48.91 -7.63
C LYS A 118 -23.77 -49.79 -6.78
N LEU A 119 -24.51 -49.19 -5.85
CA LEU A 119 -25.38 -49.93 -4.94
C LEU A 119 -26.75 -50.21 -5.54
N GLY A 120 -27.26 -49.35 -6.43
CA GLY A 120 -28.54 -49.55 -7.12
C GLY A 120 -29.78 -49.44 -6.23
N PHE A 121 -29.63 -49.12 -4.95
CA PHE A 121 -30.72 -48.91 -3.99
C PHE A 121 -30.68 -47.48 -3.48
N SER A 122 -31.86 -46.89 -3.33
CA SER A 122 -32.03 -45.49 -2.93
C SER A 122 -32.16 -45.32 -1.42
N SER A 123 -32.63 -46.33 -0.69
CA SER A 123 -32.80 -46.26 0.76
C SER A 123 -32.67 -47.61 1.46
N THR A 124 -32.48 -47.57 2.79
CA THR A 124 -32.45 -48.77 3.64
C THR A 124 -33.79 -49.51 3.65
N GLU A 125 -34.89 -48.78 3.52
CA GLU A 125 -36.26 -49.32 3.50
C GLU A 125 -36.51 -50.08 2.19
N GLU A 126 -35.93 -49.62 1.08
CA GLU A 126 -36.02 -50.33 -0.21
C GLU A 126 -35.32 -51.69 -0.15
N ILE A 127 -34.16 -51.75 0.51
CA ILE A 127 -33.44 -53.00 0.77
C ILE A 127 -34.27 -53.93 1.66
N ASP A 128 -34.88 -53.41 2.73
CA ASP A 128 -35.71 -54.21 3.63
C ASP A 128 -36.96 -54.77 2.94
N LYS A 129 -37.63 -53.96 2.12
CA LYS A 129 -38.75 -54.42 1.28
C LYS A 129 -38.30 -55.53 0.33
N ARG A 130 -37.11 -55.40 -0.28
CA ARG A 130 -36.59 -56.42 -1.19
C ARG A 130 -36.24 -57.71 -0.45
N ILE A 131 -35.65 -57.63 0.74
CA ILE A 131 -35.38 -58.78 1.60
C ILE A 131 -36.69 -59.48 1.96
N ALA A 132 -37.70 -58.74 2.43
CA ALA A 132 -38.99 -59.29 2.80
C ALA A 132 -39.70 -59.97 1.60
N ALA A 133 -39.61 -59.40 0.40
CA ALA A 133 -40.15 -60.01 -0.81
C ALA A 133 -39.43 -61.33 -1.19
N LEU A 134 -38.10 -61.39 -1.03
CA LEU A 134 -37.33 -62.60 -1.28
C LEU A 134 -37.65 -63.68 -0.24
N GLU A 135 -37.73 -63.31 1.05
CA GLU A 135 -38.09 -64.21 2.15
C GLU A 135 -39.53 -64.74 1.97
N HIS A 136 -40.48 -63.89 1.59
CA HIS A 136 -41.85 -64.31 1.27
C HIS A 136 -41.90 -65.27 0.07
N SER A 137 -41.15 -64.98 -1.00
CA SER A 137 -41.05 -65.87 -2.17
C SER A 137 -40.48 -67.24 -1.79
N MET A 138 -39.47 -67.28 -0.92
CA MET A 138 -38.91 -68.53 -0.40
C MET A 138 -39.93 -69.32 0.42
N MET A 139 -40.74 -68.66 1.25
CA MET A 139 -41.72 -69.33 2.11
C MET A 139 -42.97 -69.82 1.35
N THR A 140 -43.32 -69.19 0.23
CA THR A 140 -44.61 -69.42 -0.46
C THR A 140 -44.49 -70.13 -1.81
N SER A 141 -43.28 -70.30 -2.34
CA SER A 141 -43.05 -70.90 -3.66
C SER A 141 -42.31 -72.23 -3.57
N THR A 142 -42.61 -73.15 -4.48
CA THR A 142 -41.84 -74.40 -4.65
C THR A 142 -40.58 -74.10 -5.45
N LEU A 143 -39.43 -74.04 -4.78
CA LEU A 143 -38.13 -73.72 -5.38
C LEU A 143 -37.24 -74.96 -5.40
N THR A 144 -36.37 -75.04 -6.41
CA THR A 144 -35.28 -76.02 -6.39
C THR A 144 -34.19 -75.58 -5.41
N LEU A 145 -33.39 -76.52 -4.87
CA LEU A 145 -32.26 -76.21 -3.99
C LEU A 145 -31.28 -75.19 -4.57
N LYS A 146 -31.13 -75.16 -5.90
CA LYS A 146 -30.27 -74.20 -6.60
C LYS A 146 -30.85 -72.78 -6.58
N GLU A 147 -32.16 -72.64 -6.74
CA GLU A 147 -32.87 -71.36 -6.70
C GLU A 147 -32.94 -70.83 -5.27
N GLU A 148 -33.24 -71.69 -4.30
CA GLU A 148 -33.27 -71.34 -2.88
C GLU A 148 -31.90 -70.82 -2.41
N LYS A 149 -30.82 -71.50 -2.79
CA LYS A 149 -29.46 -71.03 -2.53
C LYS A 149 -29.17 -69.67 -3.16
N LYS A 150 -29.62 -69.44 -4.39
CA LYS A 150 -29.45 -68.14 -5.08
C LYS A 150 -30.19 -67.01 -4.36
N LEU A 151 -31.41 -67.25 -3.87
CA LEU A 151 -32.16 -66.26 -3.10
C LEU A 151 -31.50 -65.97 -1.75
N LEU A 152 -30.98 -66.99 -1.07
CA LEU A 152 -30.20 -66.83 0.16
C LEU A 152 -28.93 -65.98 -0.05
N ASP A 153 -28.19 -66.24 -1.13
CA ASP A 153 -27.00 -65.46 -1.49
C ASP A 153 -27.37 -63.99 -1.78
N GLN A 154 -28.50 -63.74 -2.47
CA GLN A 154 -29.02 -62.40 -2.69
C GLN A 154 -29.41 -61.69 -1.38
N ILE A 155 -30.12 -62.38 -0.47
CA ILE A 155 -30.46 -61.83 0.84
C ILE A 155 -29.20 -61.48 1.63
N LYS A 156 -28.17 -62.33 1.59
CA LYS A 156 -26.89 -62.09 2.26
C LYS A 156 -26.17 -60.86 1.70
N GLN A 157 -26.14 -60.70 0.37
CA GLN A 157 -25.58 -59.52 -0.28
C GLN A 157 -26.36 -58.25 0.09
N LEU A 158 -27.69 -58.29 0.10
CA LEU A 158 -28.52 -57.16 0.48
C LEU A 158 -28.32 -56.75 1.94
N LYS A 159 -28.25 -57.72 2.86
CA LYS A 159 -27.95 -57.47 4.29
C LYS A 159 -26.56 -56.85 4.48
N HIS A 160 -25.57 -57.25 3.66
CA HIS A 160 -24.24 -56.64 3.68
C HIS A 160 -24.21 -55.20 3.13
N ASN A 161 -25.00 -54.92 2.10
CA ASN A 161 -25.06 -53.60 1.46
C ASN A 161 -25.90 -52.58 2.26
N LYS A 162 -26.82 -53.04 3.11
CA LYS A 162 -27.67 -52.19 3.96
C LYS A 162 -26.91 -51.14 4.79
N PRO A 163 -25.89 -51.49 5.60
CA PRO A 163 -25.14 -50.49 6.36
C PRO A 163 -24.38 -49.51 5.47
N LEU A 164 -24.00 -49.90 4.25
CA LEU A 164 -23.34 -49.01 3.31
C LEU A 164 -24.32 -47.94 2.82
N VAL A 165 -25.52 -48.34 2.38
CA VAL A 165 -26.58 -47.39 1.97
C VAL A 165 -26.95 -46.41 3.09
N GLY A 166 -27.04 -46.87 4.34
CA GLY A 166 -27.28 -45.98 5.49
C GLY A 166 -26.18 -44.94 5.70
N LYS A 167 -24.91 -45.33 5.58
CA LYS A 167 -23.78 -44.37 5.64
C LYS A 167 -23.84 -43.35 4.51
N PHE A 168 -24.30 -43.75 3.32
CA PHE A 168 -24.41 -42.85 2.17
C PHE A 168 -25.58 -41.89 2.25
N ALA A 169 -26.72 -42.31 2.79
CA ALA A 169 -27.82 -41.40 3.08
C ALA A 169 -27.37 -40.26 4.03
N GLY A 170 -26.54 -40.59 5.03
CA GLY A 170 -25.91 -39.59 5.89
C GLY A 170 -24.91 -38.68 5.14
N LEU A 171 -24.14 -39.24 4.22
CA LEU A 171 -23.20 -38.47 3.39
C LEU A 171 -23.92 -37.57 2.37
N GLU A 172 -25.03 -38.02 1.79
CA GLU A 172 -25.88 -37.24 0.86
C GLU A 172 -26.54 -36.06 1.59
N ALA A 173 -26.99 -36.27 2.83
CA ALA A 173 -27.49 -35.20 3.69
C ALA A 173 -26.39 -34.17 4.01
N GLY A 174 -25.19 -34.63 4.34
CA GLY A 174 -24.02 -33.77 4.58
C GLY A 174 -23.56 -33.00 3.33
N ALA A 175 -23.60 -33.62 2.15
CA ALA A 175 -23.27 -32.96 0.89
C ALA A 175 -24.29 -31.89 0.51
N SER A 176 -25.57 -32.13 0.82
CA SER A 176 -26.66 -31.18 0.57
C SER A 176 -26.58 -29.97 1.51
N SER A 177 -26.28 -30.19 2.80
CA SER A 177 -26.09 -29.10 3.76
C SER A 177 -24.82 -28.29 3.50
N PHE A 178 -23.75 -28.95 3.02
CA PHE A 178 -22.52 -28.27 2.62
C PHE A 178 -22.78 -27.23 1.52
N GLU A 179 -23.69 -27.49 0.59
CA GLU A 179 -24.09 -26.51 -0.44
C GLU A 179 -24.84 -25.32 0.14
N GLU A 180 -25.77 -25.56 1.05
CA GLU A 180 -26.60 -24.51 1.66
C GLU A 180 -25.77 -23.56 2.54
N THR A 181 -24.62 -24.04 3.04
CA THR A 181 -23.73 -23.25 3.91
C THR A 181 -22.53 -22.64 3.18
N SER A 182 -22.28 -23.03 1.93
CA SER A 182 -21.12 -22.59 1.13
C SER A 182 -21.45 -21.55 0.06
N VAL A 183 -22.72 -21.13 -0.04
CA VAL A 183 -23.23 -20.02 -0.87
C VAL A 183 -23.71 -18.91 0.05
#